data_AF-A0A3D0ZTL9-F1
#
_entry.id   AF-A0A3D0ZTL9-F1
#
_cell.length_a   1.000
_cell.length_b   1.000
_cell.length_c   1.000
_cell.angle_alpha   90.00
_cell.angle_beta   90.00
_cell.angle_gamma   90.00
#
_symmetry.space_group_name_H-M   'P 1'
#
loop_
_entity.id
_entity.type
_entity.pdbx_description
1 polymer ?
#
loop_
_entity_poly.entity_id
_entity_poly.type
_entity_poly.pdbx_seq_one_letter_code
_entity_poly.pdbx_strand_id
1 'polypeptide(L)'
;MMRFTLKRNVFLDSCKIKIVFYFILIIFMGACAHETIQVRPKYSGDHTTGQIRGMWWICYNTRLQNMPYFPPPVHMEHCDCVVDKSREKYSSSDYDKIGSDNLTKFFTITSIECDNGTDIKPEPTSI
;
A
#
# COMPACT_ATOMS: atom_id res chain seq x y z
N MET A 1 -10.21 67.06 -55.25
CA MET A 1 -9.33 65.88 -55.26
C MET A 1 -8.99 65.51 -53.82
N MET A 2 -9.23 64.25 -53.43
CA MET A 2 -8.62 63.50 -52.31
C MET A 2 -8.88 64.04 -50.88
N ARG A 3 -9.24 63.29 -49.84
CA ARG A 3 -8.87 61.92 -49.41
C ARG A 3 -9.93 61.41 -48.41
N PHE A 4 -10.27 60.12 -48.47
CA PHE A 4 -11.07 59.44 -47.45
C PHE A 4 -10.26 58.29 -46.80
N THR A 5 -10.56 58.09 -45.52
CA THR A 5 -10.47 56.86 -44.68
C THR A 5 -9.11 56.22 -44.38
N LEU A 6 -8.77 56.21 -43.07
CA LEU A 6 -8.05 55.10 -42.44
C LEU A 6 -8.27 55.10 -40.92
N LYS A 7 -9.23 54.29 -40.43
CA LYS A 7 -9.30 53.83 -39.03
C LYS A 7 -10.37 52.74 -38.87
N ARG A 8 -10.01 51.46 -39.09
CA ARG A 8 -10.94 50.34 -38.83
C ARG A 8 -10.30 48.98 -38.52
N ASN A 9 -9.05 48.90 -38.05
CA ASN A 9 -8.38 47.60 -37.90
C ASN A 9 -7.85 47.27 -36.49
N VAL A 10 -8.12 48.05 -35.44
CA VAL A 10 -7.50 47.82 -34.12
C VAL A 10 -8.45 47.16 -33.09
N PHE A 11 -9.76 47.11 -33.36
CA PHE A 11 -10.75 46.69 -32.34
C PHE A 11 -11.06 45.17 -32.34
N LEU A 12 -10.61 44.42 -33.35
CA LEU A 12 -10.95 43.00 -33.55
C LEU A 12 -9.98 42.00 -32.89
N ASP A 13 -8.83 42.45 -32.41
CA ASP A 13 -7.80 41.57 -31.82
C ASP A 13 -7.96 41.36 -30.30
N SER A 14 -8.54 42.33 -29.59
CA SER A 14 -8.72 42.26 -28.13
C SER A 14 -9.74 41.20 -27.68
N CYS A 15 -10.70 40.81 -28.53
CA CYS A 15 -11.69 39.77 -28.21
C CYS A 15 -11.10 38.35 -28.32
N LYS A 16 -10.20 38.11 -29.29
CA LYS A 16 -9.61 36.79 -29.52
C LYS A 16 -8.63 36.40 -28.41
N ILE A 17 -7.87 37.38 -27.91
CA ILE A 17 -6.91 37.18 -26.81
C ILE A 17 -7.60 36.75 -25.51
N LYS A 18 -8.78 37.31 -25.19
CA LYS A 18 -9.54 36.94 -23.99
C LYS A 18 -10.09 35.52 -24.05
N ILE A 19 -10.53 35.08 -25.24
CA ILE A 19 -11.02 33.71 -25.45
C ILE A 19 -9.87 32.70 -25.27
N VAL A 20 -8.71 32.97 -25.87
CA VAL A 20 -7.53 32.11 -25.72
C VAL A 20 -7.10 32.02 -24.26
N PHE A 21 -7.14 33.13 -23.52
CA PHE A 21 -6.82 33.14 -22.08
C PHE A 21 -7.79 32.30 -21.26
N TYR A 22 -9.11 32.36 -21.55
CA TYR A 22 -10.11 31.51 -20.90
C TYR A 22 -9.89 30.02 -21.18
N PHE A 23 -9.53 29.64 -22.42
CA PHE A 23 -9.21 28.26 -22.76
C PHE A 23 -7.98 27.73 -22.03
N ILE A 24 -6.92 28.54 -21.90
CA ILE A 24 -5.71 28.17 -21.14
C ILE A 24 -6.06 27.96 -19.65
N LEU A 25 -6.92 28.81 -19.08
CA LEU A 25 -7.36 28.71 -17.68
C LEU A 25 -8.17 27.44 -17.39
N ILE A 26 -9.04 27.03 -18.34
CA ILE A 26 -9.81 25.78 -18.23
C ILE A 26 -8.89 24.55 -18.30
N ILE A 27 -7.87 24.56 -19.16
CA ILE A 27 -6.89 23.46 -19.25
C ILE A 27 -6.08 23.35 -17.95
N PHE A 28 -5.69 24.46 -17.34
CA PHE A 28 -4.95 24.47 -16.07
C PHE A 28 -5.77 23.92 -14.90
N MET A 29 -7.08 24.13 -14.87
CA MET A 29 -7.95 23.65 -13.79
C MET A 29 -8.31 22.15 -13.89
N GLY A 30 -8.13 21.52 -15.06
CA GLY A 30 -8.39 20.09 -15.26
C GLY A 30 -7.25 19.16 -14.80
N ALA A 31 -6.08 19.69 -14.47
CA ALA A 31 -4.88 18.89 -14.15
C ALA A 31 -4.81 18.43 -12.66
N CYS A 32 -5.69 18.93 -11.79
CA CYS A 32 -5.86 18.37 -10.44
C CYS A 32 -6.90 17.24 -10.47
N ALA A 33 -6.67 16.21 -11.28
CA ALA A 33 -7.33 14.93 -11.09
C ALA A 33 -6.79 14.37 -9.77
N HIS A 34 -7.58 14.52 -8.71
CA HIS A 34 -7.31 13.98 -7.38
C HIS A 34 -7.02 12.48 -7.53
N GLU A 35 -5.76 12.10 -7.36
CA GLU A 35 -5.36 10.71 -7.28
C GLU A 35 -6.11 10.14 -6.09
N THR A 36 -7.17 9.37 -6.34
CA THR A 36 -7.91 8.71 -5.28
C THR A 36 -6.96 7.66 -4.70
N ILE A 37 -6.18 8.07 -3.69
CA ILE A 37 -5.40 7.15 -2.88
C ILE A 37 -6.43 6.20 -2.28
N GLN A 38 -6.56 5.02 -2.89
CA GLN A 38 -7.35 3.96 -2.28
C GLN A 38 -6.65 3.61 -0.98
N VAL A 39 -7.15 4.15 0.13
CA VAL A 39 -6.74 3.77 1.47
C VAL A 39 -7.15 2.30 1.62
N ARG A 40 -6.25 1.39 1.26
CA ARG A 40 -6.47 -0.03 1.50
C ARG A 40 -6.51 -0.20 3.02
N PRO A 41 -7.51 -0.93 3.56
CA PRO A 41 -7.49 -1.29 4.97
C PRO A 41 -6.19 -2.04 5.28
N LYS A 42 -5.64 -1.84 6.49
CA LYS A 42 -4.37 -2.47 6.94
C LYS A 42 -4.32 -3.98 6.67
N TYR A 43 -5.49 -4.63 6.68
CA TYR A 43 -5.64 -6.01 6.27
C TYR A 43 -6.65 -6.08 5.11
N SER A 44 -6.33 -6.86 4.09
CA SER A 44 -7.14 -7.09 2.88
C SER A 44 -8.56 -7.64 3.18
N GLY A 45 -8.79 -8.16 4.39
CA GLY A 45 -10.10 -8.58 4.90
C GLY A 45 -10.68 -9.82 4.21
N ASP A 46 -9.96 -10.39 3.26
CA ASP A 46 -10.40 -11.49 2.39
C ASP A 46 -9.90 -12.86 2.86
N HIS A 47 -9.03 -12.90 3.87
CA HIS A 47 -8.55 -14.15 4.46
C HIS A 47 -9.61 -14.75 5.39
N THR A 48 -10.02 -15.98 5.10
CA THR A 48 -10.90 -16.74 6.01
C THR A 48 -10.18 -17.06 7.32
N THR A 49 -10.95 -17.25 8.40
CA THR A 49 -10.38 -17.68 9.69
C THR A 49 -9.61 -19.00 9.58
N GLY A 50 -10.04 -19.90 8.68
CA GLY A 50 -9.34 -21.16 8.41
C GLY A 50 -7.95 -20.94 7.81
N GLN A 51 -7.83 -20.05 6.83
CA GLN A 51 -6.54 -19.70 6.21
C GLN A 51 -5.59 -19.06 7.23
N ILE A 52 -6.09 -18.11 8.04
CA ILE A 52 -5.30 -17.45 9.07
C ILE A 52 -4.76 -18.48 10.08
N ARG A 53 -5.63 -19.37 10.57
CA ARG A 53 -5.21 -20.45 11.48
C ARG A 53 -4.24 -21.42 10.84
N GLY A 54 -4.42 -21.75 9.56
CA GLY A 54 -3.51 -22.61 8.82
C GLY A 54 -2.11 -22.01 8.71
N MET A 55 -2.01 -20.74 8.34
CA MET A 55 -0.74 -20.02 8.28
C MET A 55 -0.05 -19.97 9.65
N TRP A 56 -0.80 -19.62 10.70
CA TRP A 56 -0.29 -19.58 12.06
C TRP A 56 0.22 -20.95 12.52
N TRP A 57 -0.54 -22.02 12.27
CA TRP A 57 -0.18 -23.38 12.63
C TRP A 57 1.10 -23.84 11.96
N ILE A 58 1.26 -23.55 10.66
CA ILE A 58 2.48 -23.89 9.92
C ILE A 58 3.68 -23.13 10.48
N CYS A 59 3.53 -21.82 10.74
CA CYS A 59 4.59 -21.02 11.37
C CYS A 59 4.99 -21.61 12.72
N TYR A 60 4.01 -21.87 13.59
CA TYR A 60 4.26 -22.31 14.96
C TYR A 60 5.01 -23.65 14.98
N ASN A 61 4.55 -24.64 14.20
CA ASN A 61 5.20 -25.94 14.14
C ASN A 61 6.60 -25.86 13.52
N THR A 62 6.78 -25.09 12.46
CA THR A 62 8.09 -24.91 11.82
C THR A 62 9.08 -24.27 12.79
N ARG A 63 8.63 -23.25 13.54
CA ARG A 63 9.48 -22.57 14.51
C ARG A 63 9.78 -23.44 15.73
N LEU A 64 8.81 -24.20 16.21
CA LEU A 64 9.02 -25.16 17.30
C LEU A 64 10.04 -26.24 16.91
N GLN A 65 10.02 -26.71 15.66
CA GLN A 65 11.00 -27.66 15.14
C GLN A 65 12.40 -27.07 15.01
N ASN A 66 12.50 -25.83 14.51
CA ASN A 66 13.79 -25.17 14.27
C ASN A 66 14.42 -24.58 15.53
N MET A 67 13.59 -24.19 16.51
CA MET A 67 14.02 -23.49 17.72
C MET A 67 13.33 -24.05 18.98
N PRO A 68 13.50 -25.35 19.29
CA PRO A 68 12.74 -26.04 20.33
C PRO A 68 13.04 -25.55 21.76
N TYR A 69 14.10 -24.77 21.95
CA TYR A 69 14.54 -24.29 23.25
C TYR A 69 13.79 -23.05 23.74
N PHE A 70 13.08 -22.35 22.84
CA PHE A 70 12.29 -21.18 23.24
C PHE A 70 10.95 -21.59 23.84
N PRO A 71 10.42 -20.81 24.79
CA PRO A 71 9.13 -21.13 25.40
C PRO A 71 7.99 -20.82 24.42
N PRO A 72 6.83 -21.48 24.56
CA PRO A 72 5.67 -21.30 23.68
C PRO A 72 5.27 -19.85 23.41
N PRO A 73 5.24 -18.92 24.39
CA PRO A 73 4.84 -17.52 24.15
C PRO A 73 5.69 -16.82 23.09
N VAL A 74 6.99 -17.08 23.03
CA VAL A 74 7.91 -16.48 22.04
C VAL A 74 7.62 -16.99 20.64
N HIS A 75 7.21 -18.26 20.51
CA HIS A 75 6.77 -18.81 19.23
C HIS A 75 5.45 -18.19 18.76
N MET A 76 4.51 -18.00 19.69
CA MET A 76 3.19 -17.41 19.40
C MET A 76 3.33 -15.97 18.90
N GLU A 77 4.05 -15.12 19.65
CA GLU A 77 4.25 -13.71 19.30
C GLU A 77 4.91 -13.55 17.93
N HIS A 78 5.94 -14.34 17.65
CA HIS A 78 6.58 -14.33 16.35
C HIS A 78 5.61 -14.72 15.23
N CYS A 79 4.81 -15.78 15.42
CA CYS A 79 3.88 -16.23 14.40
C CYS A 79 2.70 -15.28 14.19
N ASP A 80 2.25 -14.59 15.24
CA ASP A 80 1.29 -13.49 15.11
C ASP A 80 1.87 -12.39 14.22
N CYS A 81 3.13 -11.98 14.45
CA CYS A 81 3.81 -10.98 13.61
C CYS A 81 3.93 -11.41 12.14
N VAL A 82 4.36 -12.65 11.87
CA VAL A 82 4.53 -13.16 10.50
C VAL A 82 3.18 -13.21 9.76
N VAL A 83 2.15 -13.72 10.42
CA VAL A 83 0.80 -13.82 9.83
C VAL A 83 0.24 -12.44 9.54
N ASP A 84 0.40 -11.48 10.46
CA ASP A 84 -0.09 -10.13 10.26
C ASP A 84 0.60 -9.40 9.13
N LYS A 85 1.94 -9.48 9.04
CA LYS A 85 2.69 -8.90 7.91
C LYS A 85 2.31 -9.53 6.57
N SER A 86 2.04 -10.84 6.55
CA SER A 86 1.56 -11.52 5.35
C SER A 86 0.19 -10.99 4.90
N ARG A 87 -0.74 -10.82 5.85
CA ARG A 87 -2.10 -10.32 5.62
C ARG A 87 -2.15 -8.84 5.22
N GLU A 88 -1.17 -8.06 5.68
CA GLU A 88 -0.99 -6.67 5.26
C GLU A 88 -0.45 -6.59 3.83
N LYS A 89 0.44 -7.50 3.46
CA LYS A 89 1.11 -7.47 2.15
C LYS A 89 0.28 -8.10 1.02
N TYR A 90 -0.41 -9.19 1.30
CA TYR A 90 -1.04 -10.04 0.30
C TYR A 90 -2.54 -10.20 0.55
N SER A 91 -3.30 -10.28 -0.54
CA SER A 91 -4.66 -10.81 -0.54
C SER A 91 -4.64 -12.33 -0.56
N SER A 92 -5.73 -12.96 -0.13
CA SER A 92 -5.89 -14.42 -0.14
C SER A 92 -5.67 -15.01 -1.53
N SER A 93 -6.01 -14.27 -2.59
CA SER A 93 -5.84 -14.68 -3.98
C SER A 93 -4.42 -14.52 -4.51
N ASP A 94 -3.55 -13.79 -3.80
CA ASP A 94 -2.20 -13.51 -4.27
C ASP A 94 -1.25 -14.68 -4.00
N TYR A 95 -1.51 -15.48 -2.97
CA TYR A 95 -0.66 -16.63 -2.64
C TYR A 95 -0.54 -17.63 -3.79
N ASP A 96 -1.59 -17.82 -4.59
CA ASP A 96 -1.58 -18.73 -5.75
C ASP A 96 -0.90 -18.11 -6.99
N LYS A 97 -0.85 -16.77 -7.05
CA LYS A 97 -0.31 -16.02 -8.19
C LYS A 97 1.18 -15.73 -8.03
N ILE A 98 1.63 -15.67 -6.79
CA ILE A 98 3.03 -15.40 -6.45
C ILE A 98 3.80 -16.72 -6.54
N GLY A 99 4.85 -16.74 -7.36
CA GLY A 99 5.73 -17.90 -7.43
C GLY A 99 6.35 -18.25 -6.07
N SER A 100 6.59 -19.53 -5.84
CA SER A 100 7.13 -20.08 -4.58
C SER A 100 8.38 -19.36 -4.09
N ASP A 101 9.26 -18.94 -5.00
CA ASP A 101 10.55 -18.33 -4.66
C ASP A 101 10.36 -16.95 -4.04
N ASN A 102 9.44 -16.16 -4.59
CA ASN A 102 9.12 -14.83 -4.06
C ASN A 102 8.43 -14.94 -2.69
N LEU A 103 7.54 -15.92 -2.54
CA LEU A 103 6.84 -16.17 -1.29
C LEU A 103 7.81 -16.65 -0.20
N THR A 104 8.73 -17.55 -0.55
CA THR A 104 9.78 -18.04 0.35
C THR A 104 10.68 -16.90 0.80
N LYS A 105 11.11 -16.04 -0.14
CA LYS A 105 11.93 -14.86 0.17
C LYS A 105 11.21 -13.90 1.11
N PHE A 106 9.93 -13.64 0.85
CA PHE A 106 9.09 -12.81 1.72
C PHE A 106 9.06 -13.38 3.15
N PHE A 107 8.65 -14.64 3.32
CA PHE A 107 8.54 -15.24 4.65
C PHE A 107 9.89 -15.32 5.39
N THR A 108 11.00 -15.52 4.68
CA THR A 108 12.33 -15.49 5.27
C THR A 108 12.66 -14.12 5.84
N ILE A 109 12.47 -13.06 5.05
CA ILE A 109 12.76 -11.68 5.48
C ILE A 109 11.82 -11.29 6.63
N THR A 110 10.52 -11.58 6.49
CA THR A 110 9.52 -11.30 7.52
C THR A 110 9.82 -12.02 8.83
N SER A 111 10.27 -13.28 8.79
CA SER A 111 10.70 -14.00 9.98
C SER A 111 11.82 -13.26 10.71
N ILE A 112 12.88 -12.85 10.00
CA ILE A 112 14.00 -12.12 10.61
C ILE A 112 13.53 -10.79 11.20
N GLU A 113 12.66 -10.06 10.50
CA GLU A 113 12.10 -8.81 11.01
C GLU A 113 11.27 -9.02 12.28
N CYS A 114 10.48 -10.09 12.33
CA CYS A 114 9.67 -10.43 13.50
C CYS A 114 10.54 -10.87 14.68
N ASP A 115 11.70 -11.49 14.45
CA ASP A 115 12.66 -11.82 15.52
C ASP A 115 13.38 -10.58 16.08
N ASN A 116 13.67 -9.60 15.23
CA ASN A 116 14.31 -8.35 15.66
C ASN A 116 13.32 -7.37 16.29
N GLY A 117 12.02 -7.51 16.00
CA GLY A 117 10.95 -6.67 16.54
C GLY A 117 10.42 -7.13 17.90
N THR A 118 10.70 -8.36 18.31
CA THR A 118 10.42 -8.85 19.67
C THR A 118 11.47 -8.30 20.63
N ASP A 119 11.38 -7.01 20.95
CA ASP A 119 11.88 -6.52 22.24
C ASP A 119 11.02 -7.20 23.31
N ILE A 120 11.46 -8.39 23.75
CA ILE A 120 10.86 -9.12 24.86
C ILE A 120 10.92 -8.20 26.08
N LYS A 121 9.85 -7.44 26.36
CA LYS A 121 9.55 -7.05 27.72
C LYS A 121 8.95 -8.30 28.35
N PRO A 122 9.65 -8.98 29.28
CA PRO A 122 9.02 -10.05 30.03
C PRO A 122 7.81 -9.45 30.74
N GLU A 123 6.62 -9.82 30.32
CA GLU A 123 5.42 -9.53 31.08
C GLU A 123 5.55 -10.28 32.41
N PRO A 124 5.44 -9.60 33.56
CA PRO A 124 5.60 -10.26 34.85
C PRO A 124 4.53 -11.32 34.98
N THR A 125 4.98 -12.58 35.09
CA THR A 125 4.16 -13.71 35.49
C THR A 125 3.58 -13.39 36.86
N SER A 126 2.29 -13.06 36.90
CA SER A 126 1.54 -12.97 38.15
C SER A 126 1.26 -14.39 38.62
N ILE A 127 1.97 -14.79 39.68
CA ILE A 127 1.61 -15.92 40.56
C ILE A 127 0.76 -15.34 41.69
#